data_AF-A0A419QZI6-F1
#
_entry.id   AF-A0A419QZI6-F1
#
_cell.length_a   1.000
_cell.length_b   1.000
_cell.length_c   1.000
_cell.angle_alpha   90.00
_cell.angle_beta   90.00
_cell.angle_gamma   90.00
#
_symmetry.space_group_name_H-M   'P 1'
#
loop_
_entity.id
_entity.type
_entity.pdbx_description
1 polymer ?
#
loop_
_entity_poly.entity_id
_entity_poly.type
_entity_poly.pdbx_seq_one_letter_code
_entity_poly.pdbx_strand_id
1 'polypeptide(L)'
;MGTGVLMSADRQIGFADILSQTVETLSAGARAAAIYFVVVGALGAAGVFTDLNGAETDVFFGFRSGFIYSADDGIVSALLQFAAWIASVIGGYLLVKTFLFERGAAVDSRNRFWAYIGMSIVSTIGTVLGFLLFIVPGIIIAVRWIASSGFLVGSNEGPIDSLSASWEATRGHSWPIFFAGVLLMIGYAVAIAFFVGIFSATGMDRGAEMIAKFVEPLASVLTTALGVSVYLLVSDRSKEVSDVFT
;
A
#
# COMPACT_ATOMS: atom_id res chain seq x y z
N MET A 1 0.29 -25.11 45.88
CA MET A 1 -0.63 -23.98 46.12
C MET A 1 -0.11 -22.86 45.24
N GLY A 2 -0.63 -22.58 44.04
CA GLY A 2 -2.03 -22.41 43.67
C GLY A 2 -2.33 -20.91 43.63
N THR A 3 -2.85 -20.44 42.49
CA THR A 3 -3.23 -19.06 42.12
C THR A 3 -2.06 -18.19 41.61
N GLY A 4 -2.03 -17.66 40.38
CA GLY A 4 -3.07 -17.47 39.39
C GLY A 4 -3.17 -15.99 39.05
N VAL A 5 -2.53 -15.56 37.95
CA VAL A 5 -3.03 -14.46 37.12
C VAL A 5 -2.90 -14.91 35.68
N LEU A 6 -3.96 -15.59 35.24
CA LEU A 6 -4.35 -15.69 33.84
C LEU A 6 -4.72 -14.28 33.35
N MET A 7 -4.08 -13.84 32.26
CA MET A 7 -4.69 -13.15 31.12
C MET A 7 -3.57 -12.52 30.30
N SER A 8 -2.99 -13.27 29.37
CA SER A 8 -2.73 -12.65 28.07
C SER A 8 -4.11 -12.33 27.52
N ALA A 9 -4.63 -11.16 27.88
CA ALA A 9 -5.86 -10.66 27.31
C ALA A 9 -5.67 -10.74 25.80
N ASP A 10 -6.55 -11.52 25.17
CA ASP A 10 -6.73 -11.59 23.73
C ASP A 10 -7.10 -10.16 23.29
N ARG A 11 -6.07 -9.30 23.17
CA ARG A 11 -6.24 -7.88 22.87
C ARG A 11 -6.68 -7.87 21.42
N GLN A 12 -7.98 -7.85 21.21
CA GLN A 12 -8.57 -7.66 19.90
C GLN A 12 -7.94 -6.42 19.30
N ILE A 13 -7.27 -6.60 18.17
CA ILE A 13 -6.62 -5.49 17.45
C ILE A 13 -7.71 -4.52 17.06
N GLY A 14 -7.72 -3.36 17.69
CA GLY A 14 -8.70 -2.32 17.41
C GLY A 14 -8.35 -1.55 16.14
N PHE A 15 -9.34 -0.90 15.52
CA PHE A 15 -9.08 -0.02 14.38
C PHE A 15 -8.13 1.14 14.76
N ALA A 16 -8.23 1.64 16.00
CA ALA A 16 -7.37 2.69 16.52
C ALA A 16 -5.90 2.25 16.64
N ASP A 17 -5.66 0.99 17.01
CA ASP A 17 -4.31 0.41 17.08
C ASP A 17 -3.69 0.37 15.68
N ILE A 18 -4.47 -0.07 14.67
CA ILE A 18 -4.06 -0.10 13.26
C ILE A 18 -3.71 1.30 12.75
N LEU A 19 -4.53 2.31 13.07
CA LEU A 19 -4.29 3.69 12.65
C LEU A 19 -3.06 4.29 13.33
N SER A 20 -2.93 4.11 14.65
CA SER A 20 -1.75 4.57 15.40
C SER A 20 -0.48 3.96 14.80
N GLN A 21 -0.49 2.64 14.57
CA GLN A 21 0.63 1.94 13.97
C GLN A 21 0.90 2.42 12.54
N THR A 22 -0.13 2.74 11.75
CA THR A 22 0.03 3.31 10.40
C THR A 22 0.72 4.68 10.45
N VAL A 23 0.33 5.56 11.38
CA VAL A 23 0.98 6.86 11.57
C VAL A 23 2.43 6.70 12.03
N GLU A 24 2.71 5.76 12.92
CA GLU A 24 4.08 5.47 13.35
C GLU A 24 4.95 4.92 12.19
N THR A 25 4.41 4.03 11.36
CA THR A 25 5.10 3.52 10.17
C THR A 25 5.37 4.64 9.15
N LEU A 26 4.40 5.52 8.92
CA LEU A 26 4.55 6.68 8.05
C LEU A 26 5.62 7.65 8.56
N SER A 27 5.60 7.96 9.86
CA SER A 27 6.56 8.90 10.46
C SER A 27 7.97 8.34 10.50
N ALA A 28 8.14 7.05 10.84
CA ALA A 28 9.43 6.38 10.80
C ALA A 28 10.02 6.35 9.37
N GLY A 29 9.18 6.04 8.38
CA GLY A 29 9.59 5.98 6.97
C GLY A 29 9.42 7.27 6.18
N ALA A 30 9.23 8.43 6.82
CA ALA A 30 8.80 9.66 6.16
C ALA A 30 9.74 10.11 5.03
N ARG A 31 11.05 9.88 5.19
CA ARG A 31 12.05 10.18 4.15
C ARG A 31 11.83 9.34 2.89
N ALA A 32 11.61 8.04 3.05
CA ALA A 32 11.37 7.15 1.91
C ALA A 32 10.03 7.45 1.23
N ALA A 33 8.99 7.73 2.04
CA ALA A 33 7.71 8.21 1.55
C ALA A 33 7.84 9.51 0.73
N ALA A 34 8.64 10.48 1.21
CA ALA A 34 8.90 11.73 0.50
C ALA A 34 9.67 11.50 -0.81
N ILE A 35 10.68 10.63 -0.82
CA ILE A 35 11.42 10.29 -2.06
C ILE A 35 10.48 9.64 -3.07
N TYR A 36 9.66 8.66 -2.63
CA TYR A 36 8.67 8.02 -3.49
C TYR A 36 7.68 9.04 -4.08
N PHE A 37 7.12 9.89 -3.21
CA PHE A 37 6.21 10.97 -3.59
C PHE A 37 6.84 11.91 -4.63
N VAL A 38 8.07 12.38 -4.40
CA VAL A 38 8.75 13.29 -5.32
C VAL A 38 9.03 12.61 -6.66
N VAL A 39 9.56 11.39 -6.66
CA VAL A 39 9.93 10.68 -7.89
C VAL A 39 8.69 10.34 -8.72
N VAL A 40 7.69 9.72 -8.11
CA VAL A 40 6.48 9.29 -8.83
C VAL A 40 5.62 10.50 -9.23
N GLY A 41 5.49 11.48 -8.33
CA GLY A 41 4.75 12.71 -8.59
C GLY A 41 5.39 13.55 -9.70
N ALA A 42 6.71 13.71 -9.71
CA ALA A 42 7.41 14.42 -10.78
C ALA A 42 7.28 13.72 -12.14
N LEU A 43 7.34 12.38 -12.17
CA LEU A 43 7.12 11.61 -13.40
C LEU A 43 5.68 11.75 -13.91
N GLY A 44 4.68 11.76 -13.02
CA GLY A 44 3.29 12.02 -13.38
C GLY A 44 3.06 13.44 -13.88
N ALA A 45 3.62 14.44 -13.19
CA ALA A 45 3.52 15.85 -13.55
C ALA A 45 4.26 16.19 -14.85
N ALA A 46 5.35 15.47 -15.18
CA ALA A 46 6.03 15.61 -16.46
C ALA A 46 5.09 15.33 -17.64
N GLY A 47 4.20 14.34 -17.54
CA GLY A 47 3.16 14.08 -18.54
C GLY A 47 2.29 15.31 -18.79
N VAL A 48 1.74 15.89 -17.71
CA VAL A 48 0.91 17.10 -17.74
C VAL A 48 1.64 18.29 -18.39
N PHE A 49 2.91 18.52 -18.03
CA PHE A 49 3.70 19.62 -18.62
C PHE A 49 3.94 19.49 -20.12
N THR A 50 4.09 18.25 -20.59
CA THR A 50 4.43 17.97 -21.98
C THR A 50 3.23 17.87 -22.92
N ASP A 51 2.00 18.07 -22.40
CA ASP A 51 0.73 17.85 -23.13
C ASP A 51 0.61 16.41 -23.67
N LEU A 52 1.40 15.50 -23.10
CA LEU A 52 1.34 14.06 -23.34
C LEU A 52 0.29 13.53 -22.38
N ASN A 53 -0.78 12.88 -22.88
CA ASN A 53 -1.94 12.44 -22.07
C ASN A 53 -1.46 11.95 -20.71
N GLY A 54 -1.80 12.75 -19.69
CA GLY A 54 -1.19 12.63 -18.37
C GLY A 54 -1.73 11.41 -17.67
N ALA A 55 -1.13 10.23 -17.94
CA ALA A 55 -1.39 8.93 -17.32
C ALA A 55 -2.62 8.96 -16.41
N GLU A 56 -3.82 8.74 -16.94
CA GLU A 56 -4.99 8.53 -16.10
C GLU A 56 -4.76 7.20 -15.39
N THR A 57 -4.26 7.29 -14.16
CA THR A 57 -3.92 6.12 -13.37
C THR A 57 -4.79 6.06 -12.14
N ASP A 58 -5.82 5.22 -12.23
CA ASP A 58 -6.62 4.87 -11.07
C ASP A 58 -5.78 4.04 -10.11
N VAL A 59 -5.60 4.54 -8.88
CA VAL A 59 -5.05 3.75 -7.78
C VAL A 59 -6.19 2.97 -7.17
N PHE A 60 -6.22 1.65 -7.38
CA PHE A 60 -7.21 0.74 -6.83
C PHE A 60 -6.59 -0.07 -5.68
N PHE A 61 -6.98 0.23 -4.44
CA PHE A 61 -6.52 -0.50 -3.23
C PHE A 61 -4.99 -0.68 -3.15
N GLY A 62 -4.23 0.39 -3.41
CA GLY A 62 -2.76 0.37 -3.35
C GLY A 62 -2.08 -0.18 -4.60
N PHE A 63 -2.84 -0.70 -5.56
CA PHE A 63 -2.34 -1.09 -6.88
C PHE A 63 -2.65 0.01 -7.90
N ARG A 64 -1.61 0.46 -8.62
CA ARG A 64 -1.78 1.38 -9.75
C ARG A 64 -2.35 0.60 -10.94
N SER A 65 -3.58 0.91 -11.36
CA SER A 65 -4.15 0.47 -12.64
C SER A 65 -3.10 0.70 -13.73
N GLY A 66 -2.74 -0.35 -14.46
CA GLY A 66 -1.42 -0.56 -15.07
C GLY A 66 -0.94 0.49 -16.09
N PHE A 67 -0.58 0.03 -17.28
CA PHE A 67 -0.17 0.89 -18.39
C PHE A 67 -1.32 0.90 -19.40
N ILE A 68 -2.07 2.00 -19.45
CA ILE A 68 -3.18 2.17 -20.40
C ILE A 68 -2.66 3.06 -21.53
N TYR A 69 -2.39 2.45 -22.69
CA TYR A 69 -2.01 3.17 -23.91
C TYR A 69 -3.26 3.41 -24.74
N SER A 70 -3.59 4.67 -24.99
CA SER A 70 -4.68 5.03 -25.89
C SER A 70 -4.16 5.14 -27.33
N ALA A 71 -5.01 4.91 -28.33
CA ALA A 71 -4.57 4.92 -29.74
C ALA A 71 -4.08 6.32 -30.21
N ASP A 72 -4.49 7.36 -29.49
CA ASP A 72 -4.08 8.76 -29.66
C ASP A 72 -2.75 9.10 -28.97
N ASP A 73 -2.21 8.20 -28.13
CA ASP A 73 -0.94 8.41 -27.46
C ASP A 73 0.26 8.27 -28.41
N GLY A 74 1.12 9.29 -28.44
CA GLY A 74 2.40 9.19 -29.11
C GLY A 74 3.33 8.20 -28.41
N ILE A 75 4.29 7.63 -29.14
CA ILE A 75 5.28 6.70 -28.55
C ILE A 75 6.06 7.29 -27.36
N VAL A 76 6.21 8.62 -27.32
CA VAL A 76 6.86 9.31 -26.20
C VAL A 76 5.99 9.29 -24.94
N SER A 77 4.67 9.50 -25.04
CA SER A 77 3.77 9.40 -23.88
C SER A 77 3.74 7.97 -23.34
N ALA A 78 3.69 6.98 -24.24
CA ALA A 78 3.81 5.56 -23.90
C ALA A 78 5.08 5.26 -23.08
N LEU A 79 6.24 5.73 -23.52
CA LEU A 79 7.50 5.47 -22.81
C LEU A 79 7.55 6.16 -21.44
N LEU A 80 7.04 7.38 -21.32
CA LEU A 80 6.97 8.10 -20.04
C LEU A 80 6.02 7.43 -19.05
N GLN A 81 4.82 7.04 -19.50
CA GLN A 81 3.85 6.32 -18.68
C GLN A 81 4.41 4.98 -18.21
N PHE A 82 5.09 4.25 -19.10
CA PHE A 82 5.74 2.99 -18.74
C PHE A 82 6.88 3.19 -17.72
N ALA A 83 7.70 4.23 -17.90
CA ALA A 83 8.74 4.59 -16.93
C ALA A 83 8.14 4.98 -15.57
N ALA A 84 7.04 5.74 -15.56
CA ALA A 84 6.32 6.11 -14.34
C ALA A 84 5.73 4.88 -13.63
N TRP A 85 5.18 3.93 -14.39
CA TRP A 85 4.70 2.66 -13.85
C TRP A 85 5.82 1.84 -13.21
N ILE A 86 6.96 1.68 -13.91
CA ILE A 86 8.14 1.00 -13.36
C ILE A 86 8.61 1.68 -12.07
N ALA A 87 8.72 3.02 -12.07
CA ALA A 87 9.13 3.79 -10.90
C ALA A 87 8.17 3.58 -9.72
N SER A 88 6.86 3.54 -9.98
CA SER A 88 5.86 3.23 -8.95
C SER A 88 6.01 1.81 -8.39
N VAL A 89 6.24 0.80 -9.22
CA VAL A 89 6.40 -0.60 -8.79
C VAL A 89 7.68 -0.79 -7.97
N ILE A 90 8.81 -0.29 -8.46
CA ILE A 90 10.08 -0.33 -7.74
C ILE A 90 9.96 0.45 -6.43
N GLY A 91 9.40 1.66 -6.50
CA GLY A 91 9.19 2.51 -5.34
C GLY A 91 8.29 1.87 -4.29
N GLY A 92 7.20 1.20 -4.69
CA GLY A 92 6.30 0.48 -3.78
C GLY A 92 7.00 -0.67 -3.05
N TYR A 93 7.80 -1.46 -3.76
CA TYR A 93 8.64 -2.49 -3.14
C TYR A 93 9.65 -1.90 -2.14
N LEU A 94 10.33 -0.81 -2.53
CA LEU A 94 11.28 -0.13 -1.65
C LEU A 94 10.61 0.48 -0.42
N LEU A 95 9.37 1.00 -0.55
CA LEU A 95 8.59 1.49 0.57
C LEU A 95 8.27 0.38 1.56
N VAL A 96 7.79 -0.78 1.10
CA VAL A 96 7.57 -1.95 1.98
C VAL A 96 8.84 -2.30 2.73
N LYS A 97 9.96 -2.45 2.00
CA LYS A 97 11.25 -2.81 2.59
C LYS A 97 11.72 -1.79 3.63
N THR A 98 11.59 -0.49 3.32
CA THR A 98 12.05 0.58 4.20
C THR A 98 11.15 0.71 5.42
N PHE A 99 9.83 0.68 5.25
CA PHE A 99 8.89 0.73 6.37
C PHE A 99 9.08 -0.43 7.34
N LEU A 100 9.31 -1.64 6.84
CA LEU A 100 9.63 -2.78 7.69
C LEU A 100 10.95 -2.57 8.45
N PHE A 101 12.00 -2.13 7.75
CA PHE A 101 13.31 -1.91 8.35
C PHE A 101 13.30 -0.81 9.42
N GLU A 102 12.67 0.34 9.14
CA GLU A 102 12.54 1.46 10.08
C GLU A 102 11.67 1.12 11.29
N ARG A 103 10.77 0.15 11.15
CA ARG A 103 9.96 -0.40 12.25
C ARG A 103 10.67 -1.52 13.02
N GLY A 104 11.93 -1.82 12.68
CA GLY A 104 12.75 -2.83 13.36
C GLY A 104 12.42 -4.28 12.99
N ALA A 105 11.62 -4.51 11.94
CA ALA A 105 11.34 -5.87 11.47
C ALA A 105 12.59 -6.48 10.80
N ALA A 106 12.77 -7.79 10.97
CA ALA A 106 13.82 -8.51 10.28
C ALA A 106 13.55 -8.51 8.77
N VAL A 107 14.39 -7.82 8.01
CA VAL A 107 14.30 -7.74 6.55
C VAL A 107 15.54 -8.39 5.96
N ASP A 108 15.36 -9.42 5.14
CA ASP A 108 16.49 -10.07 4.46
C ASP A 108 17.18 -9.09 3.49
N SER A 109 18.50 -9.19 3.46
CA SER A 109 19.37 -8.52 2.49
C SER A 109 19.06 -8.93 1.04
N ARG A 110 18.53 -10.14 0.81
CA ARG A 110 18.20 -10.65 -0.53
C ARG A 110 17.13 -9.79 -1.21
N ASN A 111 17.36 -9.44 -2.48
CA ASN A 111 16.37 -8.73 -3.27
C ASN A 111 15.21 -9.66 -3.67
N ARG A 112 14.00 -9.41 -3.17
CA ARG A 112 12.79 -10.19 -3.46
C ARG A 112 11.83 -9.49 -4.43
N PHE A 113 12.34 -8.51 -5.18
CA PHE A 113 11.57 -7.71 -6.13
C PHE A 113 10.72 -8.55 -7.10
N TRP A 114 11.28 -9.62 -7.68
CA TRP A 114 10.53 -10.49 -8.60
C TRP A 114 9.42 -11.27 -7.91
N ALA A 115 9.64 -11.70 -6.67
CA ALA A 115 8.61 -12.33 -5.86
C ALA A 115 7.50 -11.32 -5.50
N TYR A 116 7.87 -10.06 -5.26
CA TYR A 116 6.93 -8.96 -5.02
C TYR A 116 6.04 -8.69 -6.24
N ILE A 117 6.62 -8.65 -7.45
CA ILE A 117 5.83 -8.56 -8.68
C ILE A 117 4.88 -9.75 -8.82
N GLY A 118 5.37 -10.98 -8.63
CA GLY A 118 4.55 -12.18 -8.74
C GLY A 118 3.36 -12.17 -7.76
N MET A 119 3.62 -11.80 -6.50
CA MET A 119 2.59 -11.64 -5.48
C MET A 119 1.60 -10.53 -5.85
N SER A 120 2.11 -9.38 -6.31
CA SER A 120 1.29 -8.22 -6.69
C SER A 120 0.33 -8.59 -7.82
N ILE A 121 0.80 -9.28 -8.86
CA ILE A 121 -0.03 -9.72 -9.99
C ILE A 121 -1.16 -10.66 -9.51
N VAL A 122 -0.84 -11.66 -8.70
CA VAL A 122 -1.83 -12.60 -8.16
C VAL A 122 -2.85 -11.88 -7.29
N SER A 123 -2.37 -10.95 -6.43
CA SER A 123 -3.23 -10.16 -5.57
C SER A 123 -4.20 -9.28 -6.38
N THR A 124 -3.71 -8.59 -7.41
CA THR A 124 -4.54 -7.74 -8.27
C THR A 124 -5.58 -8.56 -9.01
N ILE A 125 -5.18 -9.68 -9.63
CA ILE A 125 -6.13 -10.55 -10.35
C ILE A 125 -7.21 -11.06 -9.40
N GLY A 126 -6.84 -11.57 -8.22
CA GLY A 126 -7.81 -12.08 -7.27
C GLY A 126 -8.74 -11.00 -6.73
N THR A 127 -8.23 -9.79 -6.46
CA THR A 127 -9.06 -8.65 -6.03
C THR A 127 -10.01 -8.20 -7.14
N VAL A 128 -9.52 -8.03 -8.39
CA VAL A 128 -10.34 -7.64 -9.54
C VAL A 128 -11.43 -8.69 -9.82
N LEU A 129 -11.09 -9.97 -9.82
CA LEU A 129 -12.08 -11.06 -9.97
C LEU A 129 -13.09 -11.05 -8.83
N GLY A 130 -12.65 -10.75 -7.60
CA GLY A 130 -13.53 -10.57 -6.45
C GLY A 130 -14.58 -9.50 -6.71
N PHE A 131 -14.14 -8.30 -7.13
CA PHE A 131 -15.04 -7.18 -7.44
C PHE A 131 -15.92 -7.44 -8.67
N LEU A 132 -15.41 -8.16 -9.68
CA LEU A 132 -16.17 -8.54 -10.87
C LEU A 132 -17.33 -9.50 -10.54
N LEU A 133 -17.13 -10.40 -9.57
CA LEU A 133 -18.19 -11.28 -9.09
C LEU A 133 -19.21 -10.50 -8.26
N PHE A 134 -18.76 -9.79 -7.21
CA PHE A 134 -19.58 -8.90 -6.37
C PHE A 134 -18.70 -7.93 -5.55
N ILE A 135 -19.26 -6.79 -5.13
CA ILE A 135 -18.54 -5.78 -4.32
C ILE A 135 -18.03 -6.37 -2.99
N VAL A 136 -18.88 -7.13 -2.28
CA VAL A 136 -18.54 -7.71 -0.96
C VAL A 136 -17.34 -8.68 -1.01
N PRO A 137 -17.29 -9.71 -1.87
CA PRO A 137 -16.12 -10.58 -1.96
C PRO A 137 -14.85 -9.83 -2.40
N GLY A 138 -14.96 -8.83 -3.28
CA GLY A 138 -13.81 -7.96 -3.63
C GLY A 138 -13.20 -7.26 -2.42
N ILE A 139 -14.04 -6.66 -1.57
CA ILE A 139 -13.60 -6.01 -0.33
C ILE A 139 -12.97 -7.01 0.63
N ILE A 140 -13.57 -8.20 0.81
CA ILE A 140 -13.03 -9.22 1.71
C ILE A 140 -11.61 -9.62 1.26
N ILE A 141 -11.41 -9.85 -0.04
CA ILE A 141 -10.09 -10.21 -0.57
C ILE A 141 -9.08 -9.08 -0.34
N ALA A 142 -9.44 -7.84 -0.65
CA ALA A 142 -8.56 -6.68 -0.46
C ALA A 142 -8.12 -6.51 1.00
N VAL A 143 -9.06 -6.63 1.94
CA VAL A 143 -8.79 -6.53 3.38
C VAL A 143 -7.89 -7.68 3.86
N ARG A 144 -8.13 -8.91 3.37
CA ARG A 144 -7.38 -10.09 3.78
C ARG A 144 -5.96 -10.15 3.22
N TRP A 145 -5.72 -9.54 2.06
CA TRP A 145 -4.41 -9.51 1.43
C TRP A 145 -3.61 -8.24 1.71
N ILE A 146 -4.14 -7.30 2.51
CA ILE A 146 -3.47 -6.02 2.77
C ILE A 146 -2.08 -6.18 3.40
N ALA A 147 -1.86 -7.23 4.20
CA ALA A 147 -0.60 -7.52 4.88
C ALA A 147 0.36 -8.43 4.09
N SER A 148 -0.03 -8.90 2.90
CA SER A 148 0.74 -9.86 2.09
C SER A 148 2.14 -9.37 1.73
N SER A 149 2.28 -8.09 1.39
CA SER A 149 3.59 -7.48 1.11
C SER A 149 4.54 -7.53 2.32
N GLY A 150 4.00 -7.41 3.53
CA GLY A 150 4.74 -7.56 4.78
C GLY A 150 5.20 -9.00 4.99
N PHE A 151 4.33 -10.00 4.82
CA PHE A 151 4.69 -11.42 4.93
C PHE A 151 5.73 -11.83 3.88
N LEU A 152 5.62 -11.30 2.67
CA LEU A 152 6.61 -11.53 1.63
C LEU A 152 7.98 -10.96 2.04
N VAL A 153 8.07 -9.69 2.41
CA VAL A 153 9.38 -9.04 2.62
C VAL A 153 9.95 -9.32 4.01
N GLY A 154 9.14 -9.29 5.05
CA GLY A 154 9.54 -9.49 6.45
C GLY A 154 9.64 -10.96 6.85
N SER A 155 8.71 -11.81 6.42
CA SER A 155 8.71 -13.24 6.79
C SER A 155 9.40 -14.16 5.78
N ASN A 156 9.94 -13.61 4.69
CA ASN A 156 10.59 -14.35 3.60
C ASN A 156 9.73 -15.42 2.91
N GLU A 157 8.41 -15.27 2.94
CA GLU A 157 7.48 -16.26 2.38
C GLU A 157 7.44 -16.25 0.84
N GLY A 158 6.98 -17.32 0.20
CA GLY A 158 6.76 -17.35 -1.25
C GLY A 158 5.66 -16.37 -1.70
N PRO A 159 5.55 -16.04 -3.00
CA PRO A 159 4.52 -15.15 -3.51
C PRO A 159 3.09 -15.56 -3.14
N ILE A 160 2.77 -16.85 -3.29
CA ILE A 160 1.46 -17.40 -2.94
C ILE A 160 1.32 -17.60 -1.43
N ASP A 161 2.39 -18.08 -0.78
CA ASP A 161 2.39 -18.32 0.66
C ASP A 161 2.12 -17.03 1.43
N SER A 162 2.71 -15.91 1.01
CA SER A 162 2.51 -14.60 1.63
C SER A 162 1.05 -14.11 1.58
N LEU A 163 0.31 -14.45 0.52
CA LEU A 163 -1.11 -14.14 0.40
C LEU A 163 -1.94 -15.02 1.35
N SER A 164 -1.58 -16.31 1.45
CA SER A 164 -2.21 -17.27 2.35
C SER A 164 -1.97 -16.91 3.82
N ALA A 165 -0.74 -16.55 4.19
CA ALA A 165 -0.37 -16.13 5.53
C ALA A 165 -1.08 -14.82 5.91
N SER A 166 -1.13 -13.84 5.00
CA SER A 166 -1.93 -12.63 5.20
C SER A 166 -3.40 -12.96 5.44
N TRP A 167 -3.97 -13.90 4.67
CA TRP A 167 -5.37 -14.28 4.79
C TRP A 167 -5.71 -14.89 6.15
N GLU A 168 -4.86 -15.79 6.64
CA GLU A 168 -5.06 -16.46 7.93
C GLU A 168 -4.77 -15.51 9.10
N ALA A 169 -3.68 -14.73 9.02
CA ALA A 169 -3.32 -13.77 10.08
C ALA A 169 -4.35 -12.65 10.26
N THR A 170 -5.01 -12.23 9.18
CA THR A 170 -6.08 -11.21 9.24
C THR A 170 -7.46 -11.78 9.57
N ARG A 171 -7.56 -13.11 9.77
CA ARG A 171 -8.79 -13.77 10.23
C ARG A 171 -9.13 -13.32 11.65
N GLY A 172 -10.38 -12.92 11.87
CA GLY A 172 -10.83 -12.36 13.15
C GLY A 172 -10.68 -10.84 13.27
N HIS A 173 -9.81 -10.20 12.47
CA HIS A 173 -9.54 -8.76 12.52
C HIS A 173 -9.98 -8.00 11.26
N SER A 174 -10.76 -8.63 10.38
CA SER A 174 -11.13 -8.06 9.08
C SER A 174 -11.94 -6.77 9.19
N TRP A 175 -12.85 -6.67 10.17
CA TRP A 175 -13.65 -5.46 10.39
C TRP A 175 -12.80 -4.27 10.86
N PRO A 176 -11.96 -4.40 11.91
CA PRO A 176 -10.99 -3.37 12.28
C PRO A 176 -10.12 -2.89 11.11
N ILE A 177 -9.56 -3.82 10.33
CA ILE A 177 -8.72 -3.51 9.16
C ILE A 177 -9.53 -2.75 8.10
N PHE A 178 -10.74 -3.20 7.82
CA PHE A 178 -11.64 -2.54 6.87
C PHE A 178 -11.93 -1.10 7.28
N PHE A 179 -12.36 -0.87 8.52
CA PHE A 179 -12.68 0.49 8.99
C PHE A 179 -11.45 1.39 9.07
N ALA A 180 -10.29 0.87 9.45
CA ALA A 180 -9.04 1.62 9.41
C ALA A 180 -8.70 2.05 7.98
N GLY A 181 -8.80 1.14 7.00
CA GLY A 181 -8.60 1.45 5.59
C GLY A 181 -9.60 2.48 5.06
N VAL A 182 -10.88 2.33 5.37
CA VAL A 182 -11.93 3.29 4.97
C VAL A 182 -11.64 4.68 5.55
N LEU A 183 -11.30 4.78 6.84
CA LEU A 183 -11.05 6.08 7.46
C LEU A 183 -9.81 6.77 6.88
N LEU A 184 -8.76 6.02 6.59
CA LEU A 184 -7.58 6.54 5.89
C LEU A 184 -7.92 7.05 4.49
N MET A 185 -8.75 6.31 3.74
CA MET A 185 -9.16 6.71 2.39
C MET A 185 -10.12 7.90 2.40
N ILE A 186 -11.00 8.02 3.39
CA ILE A 186 -11.82 9.22 3.57
C ILE A 186 -10.93 10.43 3.88
N GLY A 187 -9.97 10.29 4.80
CA GLY A 187 -9.02 11.36 5.13
C GLY A 187 -8.21 11.79 3.91
N TYR A 188 -7.74 10.82 3.12
CA TYR A 188 -7.08 11.07 1.84
C TYR A 188 -7.99 11.82 0.87
N ALA A 189 -9.21 11.32 0.61
CA ALA A 189 -10.16 11.94 -0.32
C ALA A 189 -10.53 13.38 0.07
N VAL A 190 -10.72 13.66 1.37
CA VAL A 190 -10.95 15.02 1.87
C VAL A 190 -9.74 15.91 1.61
N ALA A 191 -8.53 15.41 1.82
CA ALA A 191 -7.31 16.16 1.52
C ALA A 191 -7.23 16.49 0.02
N ILE A 192 -7.48 15.53 -0.87
CA ILE A 192 -7.48 15.81 -2.32
C ILE A 192 -8.54 16.86 -2.66
N ALA A 193 -9.78 16.67 -2.20
CA ALA A 193 -10.88 17.56 -2.50
C ALA A 193 -10.60 19.00 -2.07
N PHE A 194 -9.92 19.17 -0.92
CA PHE A 194 -9.47 20.47 -0.46
C PHE A 194 -8.44 21.10 -1.41
N PHE A 195 -7.37 20.37 -1.77
CA PHE A 195 -6.32 20.90 -2.65
C PHE A 195 -6.80 21.14 -4.08
N VAL A 196 -7.51 20.17 -4.68
CA VAL A 196 -8.05 20.30 -6.04
C VAL A 196 -9.15 21.36 -6.09
N GLY A 197 -10.01 21.43 -5.07
CA GLY A 197 -11.09 22.42 -4.99
C GLY A 197 -10.61 23.86 -4.93
N ILE A 198 -9.48 24.13 -4.26
CA ILE A 198 -8.87 25.47 -4.25
C ILE A 198 -8.41 25.86 -5.67
N PHE A 199 -7.72 24.96 -6.36
CA PHE A 199 -7.14 25.29 -7.67
C PHE A 199 -8.19 25.38 -8.78
N SER A 200 -9.21 24.52 -8.77
CA SER A 200 -10.32 24.60 -9.71
C SER A 200 -11.14 25.89 -9.52
N ALA A 201 -11.31 26.37 -8.28
CA ALA A 201 -11.98 27.64 -8.00
C ALA A 201 -11.22 28.87 -8.52
N THR A 202 -9.90 28.76 -8.72
CA THR A 202 -9.06 29.85 -9.25
C THR A 202 -8.95 29.89 -10.77
N GLY A 203 -9.56 28.93 -11.50
CA GLY A 203 -9.45 28.82 -12.96
C GLY A 203 -8.08 28.36 -13.46
N MET A 204 -7.26 27.77 -12.59
CA MET A 204 -5.96 27.19 -12.93
C MET A 204 -6.10 25.69 -13.20
N ASP A 205 -6.76 25.32 -14.30
CA ASP A 205 -7.08 23.91 -14.63
C ASP A 205 -5.82 23.03 -14.70
N ARG A 206 -4.78 23.51 -15.42
CA ARG A 206 -3.47 22.82 -15.45
C ARG A 206 -2.79 22.75 -14.08
N GLY A 207 -2.99 23.76 -13.22
CA GLY A 207 -2.45 23.74 -11.86
C GLY A 207 -3.13 22.68 -10.98
N ALA A 208 -4.45 22.51 -11.13
CA ALA A 208 -5.20 21.47 -10.45
C ALA A 208 -4.77 20.06 -10.88
N GLU A 209 -4.57 19.84 -12.19
CA GLU A 209 -4.06 18.57 -12.75
C GLU A 209 -2.66 18.24 -12.21
N MET A 210 -1.76 19.22 -12.19
CA MET A 210 -0.42 19.06 -11.64
C MET A 210 -0.45 18.61 -10.18
N ILE A 211 -1.30 19.23 -9.37
CA ILE A 211 -1.44 18.88 -7.96
C ILE A 211 -1.99 17.48 -7.79
N ALA A 212 -2.99 17.09 -8.59
CA ALA A 212 -3.52 15.74 -8.57
C ALA A 212 -2.41 14.69 -8.79
N LYS A 213 -1.49 14.93 -9.73
CA LYS A 213 -0.35 14.01 -9.98
C LYS A 213 0.63 13.90 -8.83
N PHE A 214 0.80 14.93 -8.01
CA PHE A 214 1.59 14.83 -6.78
C PHE A 214 0.82 14.16 -5.65
N VAL A 215 -0.51 14.29 -5.61
CA VAL A 215 -1.33 13.70 -4.55
C VAL A 215 -1.56 12.20 -4.77
N GLU A 216 -1.67 11.73 -6.02
CA GLU A 216 -1.88 10.31 -6.39
C GLU A 216 -0.92 9.33 -5.68
N PRO A 217 0.42 9.53 -5.65
CA PRO A 217 1.36 8.65 -4.95
C PRO A 217 1.10 8.51 -3.45
N LEU A 218 0.46 9.50 -2.81
CA LEU A 218 0.16 9.43 -1.38
C LEU A 218 -0.80 8.29 -1.05
N ALA A 219 -1.76 7.98 -1.93
CA ALA A 219 -2.63 6.82 -1.75
C ALA A 219 -1.83 5.52 -1.65
N SER A 220 -0.82 5.37 -2.51
CA SER A 220 0.07 4.20 -2.49
C SER A 220 0.88 4.15 -1.20
N VAL A 221 1.49 5.27 -0.79
CA VAL A 221 2.23 5.39 0.48
C VAL A 221 1.35 5.00 1.66
N LEU A 222 0.13 5.54 1.75
CA LEU A 222 -0.81 5.25 2.83
C LEU A 222 -1.23 3.78 2.84
N THR A 223 -1.53 3.21 1.66
CA THR A 223 -1.94 1.80 1.56
C THR A 223 -0.79 0.86 1.91
N THR A 224 0.43 1.17 1.48
CA THR A 224 1.63 0.41 1.84
C THR A 224 1.93 0.51 3.33
N ALA A 225 1.84 1.71 3.91
CA ALA A 225 2.02 1.89 5.34
C ALA A 225 0.98 1.11 6.15
N LEU A 226 -0.30 1.16 5.74
CA LEU A 226 -1.37 0.37 6.35
C LEU A 226 -1.09 -1.13 6.24
N GLY A 227 -0.69 -1.62 5.07
CA GLY A 227 -0.37 -3.03 4.86
C GLY A 227 0.79 -3.51 5.73
N VAL A 228 1.87 -2.73 5.80
CA VAL A 228 3.01 -3.01 6.70
C VAL A 228 2.58 -2.95 8.16
N SER A 229 1.79 -1.96 8.55
CA SER A 229 1.29 -1.82 9.92
C SER A 229 0.38 -2.96 10.35
N VAL A 230 -0.52 -3.40 9.47
CA VAL A 230 -1.34 -4.59 9.71
C VAL A 230 -0.43 -5.80 9.84
N TYR A 231 0.54 -6.00 8.93
CA TYR A 231 1.52 -7.08 9.04
C TYR A 231 2.18 -7.10 10.42
N LEU A 232 2.75 -5.98 10.86
CA LEU A 232 3.44 -5.88 12.15
C LEU A 232 2.52 -6.15 13.35
N LEU A 233 1.22 -5.87 13.24
CA LEU A 233 0.22 -6.17 14.27
C LEU A 233 -0.20 -7.63 14.27
N VAL A 234 -0.38 -8.23 13.09
CA VAL A 234 -0.93 -9.59 12.95
C VAL A 234 0.14 -10.67 12.90
N SER A 235 1.40 -10.31 12.66
CA SER A 235 2.52 -11.25 12.62
C SER A 235 3.01 -11.67 14.02
N ASP A 236 2.35 -11.22 15.09
CA ASP A 236 2.87 -11.20 16.47
C ASP A 236 3.44 -12.58 16.94
N ARG A 237 4.72 -12.53 17.35
CA ARG A 237 5.30 -13.22 18.52
C ARG A 237 5.55 -14.73 18.61
N SER A 238 5.45 -15.53 17.55
CA SER A 238 5.79 -16.97 17.63
C SER A 238 7.24 -17.33 17.30
N LYS A 239 8.03 -16.42 16.70
CA LYS A 239 9.42 -16.72 16.27
C LYS A 239 10.52 -16.15 17.17
N GLU A 240 10.22 -15.21 18.06
CA GLU A 240 11.25 -14.61 18.92
C GLU A 240 11.56 -15.48 20.17
N VAL A 241 10.66 -16.41 20.53
CA VAL A 241 10.84 -17.29 21.69
C VAL A 241 11.51 -18.63 21.32
N SER A 242 11.50 -19.04 20.04
CA SER A 242 12.17 -20.30 19.63
C SER A 242 13.69 -20.21 19.61
N ASP A 243 14.26 -19.00 19.53
CA ASP A 243 15.71 -18.77 19.51
C ASP A 243 16.31 -18.59 20.91
N VAL A 244 15.50 -18.49 21.96
CA VAL A 244 15.95 -18.48 23.37
C VAL A 244 15.96 -19.89 23.97
N PHE A 245 15.30 -20.85 23.32
CA PHE A 245 15.18 -22.24 23.78
C PHE A 245 15.85 -23.28 22.88
N THR A 246 16.69 -22.86 21.92
CA THR A 246 17.57 -23.76 21.14
C THR A 246 19.02 -23.40 21.40
#